data_AF-A0A520QM89-F1
#
_entry.id   AF-A0A520QM89-F1
#
_cell.length_a   1.000
_cell.length_b   1.000
_cell.length_c   1.000
_cell.angle_alpha   90.00
_cell.angle_beta   90.00
_cell.angle_gamma   90.00
#
_symmetry.space_group_name_H-M   'P 1'
#
loop_
_entity.id
_entity.type
_entity.pdbx_description
1 polymer ?
#
loop_
_entity_poly.entity_id
_entity_poly.type
_entity_poly.pdbx_seq_one_letter_code
_entity_poly.pdbx_strand_id
1 'polypeptide(L)' 'MSEIHPTAVIQEGAQIGEGCRIGPYCVIGPNVILGAGCELHSHVVIDGH' A
#
# COMPACT_ATOMS: atom_id res chain seq x y z
N MET A 1 3.22 -13.59 -1.00
CA MET A 1 1.89 -12.98 -0.71
C MET A 1 2.09 -11.73 0.15
N SER A 2 1.37 -10.64 -0.16
CA SER A 2 1.38 -9.39 0.61
C SER A 2 0.43 -9.46 1.81
N GLU A 3 0.76 -8.76 2.89
CA GLU A 3 -0.06 -8.59 4.08
C GLU A 3 -0.62 -7.17 4.12
N ILE A 4 -1.94 -7.03 4.09
CA ILE A 4 -2.61 -5.73 4.03
C ILE A 4 -3.58 -5.67 5.21
N HIS A 5 -3.36 -4.70 6.09
CA HIS A 5 -4.28 -4.48 7.21
C HIS A 5 -5.68 -4.14 6.67
N PRO A 6 -6.77 -4.69 7.24
CA PRO A 6 -8.14 -4.48 6.74
C PRO A 6 -8.60 -3.01 6.68
N THR A 7 -7.96 -2.12 7.43
CA THR A 7 -8.26 -0.68 7.45
C THR A 7 -7.42 0.13 6.45
N ALA A 8 -6.48 -0.48 5.75
CA ALA A 8 -5.74 0.18 4.70
C ALA A 8 -6.65 0.42 3.48
N VAL A 9 -6.55 1.60 2.88
CA VAL A 9 -7.30 1.97 1.68
C VAL A 9 -6.35 1.92 0.49
N ILE A 10 -6.61 1.01 -0.43
CA ILE A 10 -5.85 0.86 -1.68
C ILE A 10 -6.79 1.27 -2.81
N GLN A 11 -6.46 2.38 -3.46
CA GLN A 11 -7.26 2.89 -4.57
C GLN A 11 -7.00 2.08 -5.85
N GLU A 12 -7.99 2.07 -6.75
CA GLU A 12 -7.89 1.37 -8.02
C GLU A 12 -6.69 1.87 -8.84
N GLY A 13 -5.96 0.94 -9.47
CA GLY A 13 -4.75 1.25 -10.24
C GLY A 13 -3.44 1.21 -9.44
N ALA A 14 -3.49 1.10 -8.11
CA ALA A 14 -2.30 0.83 -7.31
C ALA A 14 -1.78 -0.60 -7.54
N GLN A 15 -0.46 -0.74 -7.63
CA GLN A 15 0.21 -2.03 -7.82
C GLN A 15 1.06 -2.35 -6.58
N ILE A 16 0.76 -3.49 -5.94
CA ILE A 16 1.43 -3.92 -4.72
C ILE A 16 2.35 -5.10 -5.03
N GLY A 17 3.65 -4.88 -4.87
CA GLY A 17 4.67 -5.91 -5.02
C GLY A 17 4.50 -7.08 -4.05
N GLU A 18 5.10 -8.22 -4.40
CA GLU A 18 5.07 -9.39 -3.52
C GLU A 18 5.76 -9.13 -2.18
N GLY A 19 5.18 -9.67 -1.10
CA GLY A 19 5.80 -9.61 0.23
C GLY A 19 5.69 -8.25 0.91
N CYS A 20 4.95 -7.31 0.32
CA CYS A 20 4.66 -6.03 0.96
C CYS A 20 3.84 -6.21 2.24
N ARG A 21 4.09 -5.33 3.22
CA ARG A 21 3.35 -5.23 4.48
C ARG A 21 2.75 -3.83 4.58
N ILE A 22 1.43 -3.74 4.68
CA ILE A 22 0.70 -2.47 4.72
C ILE A 22 -0.03 -2.37 6.05
N GLY A 23 0.43 -1.45 6.90
CA GLY A 23 -0.10 -1.20 8.23
C GLY A 23 -1.47 -0.52 8.24
N PRO A 24 -2.09 -0.39 9.43
CA PRO A 24 -3.42 0.17 9.58
C PRO A 24 -3.50 1.62 9.10
N TYR A 25 -4.62 1.96 8.47
CA TYR A 25 -4.94 3.33 8.01
C TYR A 25 -3.96 3.91 6.98
N CYS A 26 -3.18 3.07 6.29
CA CYS A 26 -2.45 3.52 5.11
C CYS A 26 -3.42 3.90 3.99
N VAL A 27 -3.04 4.88 3.18
CA VAL A 27 -3.76 5.27 1.96
C VAL A 27 -2.78 5.21 0.78
N ILE A 28 -3.13 4.40 -0.21
CA ILE A 28 -2.35 4.22 -1.45
C ILE A 28 -3.21 4.73 -2.61
N GLY A 29 -2.79 5.86 -3.20
CA GLY A 29 -3.47 6.52 -4.32
C GLY A 29 -3.37 5.76 -5.65
N PRO A 30 -4.06 6.21 -6.70
CA PRO A 30 -3.98 5.61 -8.03
C PRO A 30 -2.53 5.72 -8.55
N ASN A 31 -2.17 4.86 -9.50
CA ASN A 31 -0.86 4.87 -10.18
C ASN A 31 0.37 4.63 -9.28
N VAL A 32 0.20 4.40 -7.98
CA VAL A 32 1.29 4.05 -7.07
C VAL A 32 1.78 2.63 -7.36
N ILE A 33 3.10 2.46 -7.44
CA ILE A 33 3.75 1.16 -7.57
C ILE A 33 4.64 0.93 -6.34
N LEU A 34 4.28 -0.04 -5.51
CA LEU A 34 5.14 -0.53 -4.44
C LEU A 34 5.99 -1.69 -4.94
N GLY A 35 7.31 -1.58 -4.81
CA GLY A 35 8.23 -2.67 -5.08
C GLY A 35 8.06 -3.85 -4.11
N ALA A 36 8.66 -4.99 -4.44
CA ALA A 36 8.60 -6.17 -3.57
C ALA A 36 9.24 -5.91 -2.19
N GLY A 37 8.62 -6.43 -1.13
CA GLY A 37 9.12 -6.34 0.24
C GLY A 37 9.01 -4.95 0.90
N CYS A 38 8.26 -4.01 0.32
CA CYS A 38 8.02 -2.72 0.96
C CYS A 38 7.22 -2.88 2.27
N GLU A 39 7.58 -2.12 3.29
CA GLU A 39 6.89 -2.08 4.57
C GLU A 39 6.37 -0.66 4.84
N LEU A 40 5.06 -0.53 4.98
CA LEU A 40 4.37 0.71 5.34
C LEU A 40 3.82 0.56 6.75
N HIS A 41 4.26 1.43 7.66
CA HIS A 41 3.72 1.52 9.00
C HIS A 41 2.37 2.25 9.02
N SER A 42 1.77 2.39 10.19
CA SER A 42 0.47 3.03 10.37
C SER A 42 0.43 4.45 9.79
N HIS A 43 -0.70 4.84 9.19
CA HIS A 43 -0.97 6.21 8.71
C HIS A 43 -0.05 6.74 7.59
N VAL A 44 0.63 5.89 6.82
CA VAL A 44 1.39 6.34 5.65
C VAL A 44 0.44 6.67 4.49
N VAL A 45 0.69 7.80 3.82
CA VAL A 45 -0.04 8.21 2.61
C VAL A 45 0.96 8.31 1.45
N ILE A 46 0.67 7.61 0.37
CA ILE A 46 1.41 7.71 -0.90
C ILE A 46 0.38 8.01 -1.98
N ASP A 47 0.58 9.11 -2.69
CA ASP A 47 -0.30 9.53 -3.78
C ASP A 47 0.46 9.55 -5.11
N GLY A 48 -0.25 9.22 -6.19
CA GLY A 48 0.28 9.16 -7.55
C GLY A 48 -0.58 10.02 -8.47
N HIS A 49 -0.16 11.28 -8.67
CA HIS A 49 -0.76 12.16 -9.68
C HIS A 49 -0.52 11.65 -11.11
#